data_AF-A0A1F4VH80-F1
#
_entry.id   AF-A0A1F4VH80-F1
#
_cell.length_a   1.000
_cell.length_b   1.000
_cell.length_c   1.000
_cell.angle_alpha   90.00
_cell.angle_beta   90.00
_cell.angle_gamma   90.00
#
_symmetry.space_group_name_H-M   'P 1'
#
loop_
_entity.id
_entity.type
_entity.pdbx_description
1 polymer ?
#
loop_
_entity_poly.entity_id
_entity_poly.type
_entity_poly.pdbx_seq_one_letter_code
_entity_poly.pdbx_strand_id
1 'polypeptide(L)'
;MKFRETLNKVMDKIKEDNPKANWGNLITGIGILVLIAFFSVWYFGKTSNNTGLNQIINSVKNGNIKTEVQGTTDTSQAIKVEVLSGEGLWQVAERVCGDGEKYNYMALANNLNLWSEIKSGQSLVVDCGPSN
;
A
#
# COMPACT_ATOMS: atom_id res chain seq x y z
N MET A 1 -19.97 -26.24 21.98
CA MET A 1 -19.97 -25.98 23.45
C MET A 1 -18.64 -26.26 24.11
N LYS A 2 -18.03 -27.45 23.92
CA LYS A 2 -16.77 -27.87 24.58
C LYS A 2 -15.60 -26.88 24.48
N PHE A 3 -15.43 -26.17 23.36
CA PHE A 3 -14.34 -25.21 23.18
C PHE A 3 -14.38 -24.04 24.20
N ARG A 4 -15.57 -23.50 24.49
CA ARG A 4 -15.72 -22.40 25.46
C ARG A 4 -15.37 -22.85 26.88
N GLU A 5 -15.73 -24.08 27.23
CA GLU A 5 -15.39 -24.68 28.53
C GLU A 5 -13.88 -24.93 28.67
N THR A 6 -13.23 -25.46 27.63
CA THR A 6 -11.78 -25.66 27.63
C THR A 6 -11.04 -24.32 27.75
N LEU A 7 -11.50 -23.28 27.04
CA LEU A 7 -10.93 -21.93 27.15
C LEU A 7 -11.08 -21.34 28.55
N ASN A 8 -12.27 -21.44 29.14
CA ASN A 8 -12.50 -20.93 30.49
C ASN A 8 -11.60 -21.64 31.51
N LYS A 9 -11.50 -22.97 31.45
CA LYS A 9 -10.60 -23.75 32.32
C LYS A 9 -9.13 -23.36 32.18
N VAL A 10 -8.66 -23.15 30.94
CA VAL A 10 -7.29 -22.71 30.68
C VAL A 10 -7.07 -21.30 31.24
N MET A 11 -8.02 -20.39 31.03
CA MET A 11 -7.94 -19.02 31.54
C MET A 11 -7.91 -18.97 33.07
N ASP A 12 -8.77 -19.76 33.73
CA ASP A 12 -8.83 -19.83 35.19
C ASP A 12 -7.51 -20.35 35.77
N LYS A 13 -6.93 -21.38 35.15
CA LYS A 13 -5.61 -21.91 35.56
C LYS A 13 -4.50 -20.86 35.43
N ILE A 14 -4.45 -20.09 34.34
CA ILE A 14 -3.39 -19.10 34.16
C ILE A 14 -3.56 -17.94 35.17
N LYS A 15 -4.80 -17.56 35.50
CA LYS A 15 -5.09 -16.57 36.56
C LYS A 15 -4.70 -17.06 37.94
N GLU A 16 -4.96 -18.33 38.24
CA GLU A 16 -4.56 -18.97 39.48
C GLU A 16 -3.03 -19.03 39.62
N ASP A 17 -2.33 -19.37 38.54
CA ASP A 17 -0.86 -19.40 38.51
C ASP A 17 -0.23 -17.99 38.59
N ASN A 18 -0.98 -16.94 38.24
CA ASN A 18 -0.49 -15.55 38.21
C ASN A 18 -1.44 -14.57 38.94
N PRO A 19 -1.57 -14.70 40.28
CA PRO A 19 -2.55 -13.93 41.05
C PRO A 19 -2.17 -12.45 41.19
N LYS A 20 -0.89 -12.10 41.02
CA LYS A 20 -0.38 -10.72 41.10
C LYS A 20 -0.39 -10.00 39.74
N ALA A 21 -0.75 -10.68 38.66
CA ALA A 21 -0.74 -10.08 37.32
C ALA A 21 -1.93 -9.11 37.16
N ASN A 22 -1.69 -7.98 36.49
CA ASN A 22 -2.76 -7.04 36.14
C ASN A 22 -3.43 -7.47 34.83
N TRP A 23 -4.39 -8.38 34.97
CA TRP A 23 -5.15 -8.97 33.87
C TRP A 23 -5.95 -7.95 33.05
N GLY A 24 -6.33 -6.81 33.66
CA GLY A 24 -6.97 -5.71 32.94
C GLY A 24 -6.05 -5.15 31.87
N ASN A 25 -4.83 -4.78 32.24
CA ASN A 25 -3.84 -4.21 31.32
C ASN A 25 -3.37 -5.24 30.27
N LEU A 26 -3.27 -6.51 30.65
CA LEU A 26 -2.82 -7.57 29.75
C LEU A 26 -3.85 -7.87 28.65
N ILE A 27 -5.14 -7.93 28.99
CA ILE A 27 -6.21 -8.11 28.01
C ILE A 27 -6.32 -6.88 27.10
N THR A 28 -6.16 -5.66 27.64
CA THR A 28 -6.14 -4.46 26.80
C THR A 28 -4.98 -4.47 25.80
N GLY A 29 -3.79 -4.92 26.21
CA GLY A 29 -2.63 -5.03 25.32
C GLY A 29 -2.85 -6.05 24.19
N ILE A 30 -3.38 -7.24 24.53
CA ILE A 30 -3.74 -8.24 23.53
C ILE A 30 -4.84 -7.73 22.58
N GLY A 31 -5.83 -7.02 23.11
CA GLY A 31 -6.89 -6.40 22.32
C GLY A 31 -6.35 -5.43 21.27
N ILE A 32 -5.38 -4.59 21.65
CA ILE A 32 -4.71 -3.65 20.72
C ILE A 32 -3.97 -4.41 19.62
N LEU A 33 -3.23 -5.47 19.95
CA LEU A 33 -2.51 -6.29 18.96
C LEU A 33 -3.47 -6.98 17.97
N VAL A 34 -4.59 -7.52 18.46
CA VAL A 34 -5.62 -8.12 17.61
C VAL A 34 -6.27 -7.09 16.70
N LEU A 35 -6.55 -5.89 17.20
CA LEU A 35 -7.10 -4.79 16.39
C LEU A 35 -6.12 -4.38 15.29
N ILE A 36 -4.83 -4.20 15.60
CA ILE A 36 -3.81 -3.85 14.61
C ILE A 36 -3.70 -4.96 13.55
N ALA A 37 -3.67 -6.23 13.95
CA ALA A 37 -3.61 -7.35 13.02
C ALA A 37 -4.85 -7.40 12.11
N PHE A 38 -6.04 -7.19 12.70
CA PHE A 38 -7.29 -7.14 11.94
C PHE A 38 -7.32 -5.97 10.95
N PHE A 39 -6.97 -4.76 11.40
CA PHE A 39 -6.87 -3.58 10.54
C PHE A 39 -5.82 -3.76 9.45
N SER A 40 -4.69 -4.41 9.74
CA SER A 40 -3.66 -4.69 8.73
C SER A 40 -4.18 -5.62 7.64
N VAL A 41 -4.85 -6.71 8.00
CA VAL A 41 -5.45 -7.64 7.03
C VAL A 41 -6.59 -6.97 6.25
N TRP A 42 -7.40 -6.13 6.89
CA TRP A 42 -8.49 -5.41 6.23
C TRP A 42 -8.00 -4.31 5.28
N TYR A 43 -6.99 -3.54 5.71
CA TYR A 43 -6.40 -2.44 4.95
C TYR A 43 -5.58 -2.96 3.76
N PHE A 44 -4.66 -3.91 3.99
CA PHE A 44 -3.78 -4.44 2.95
C PHE A 44 -4.39 -5.61 2.16
N GLY A 45 -5.35 -6.33 2.72
CA GLY A 45 -6.05 -7.42 2.01
C GLY A 45 -6.97 -6.92 0.89
N LYS A 46 -7.25 -5.61 0.83
CA LYS A 46 -7.98 -4.99 -0.27
C LYS A 46 -7.07 -4.56 -1.43
N THR A 47 -5.74 -4.61 -1.28
CA THR A 47 -4.79 -4.19 -2.33
C THR A 47 -4.38 -5.36 -3.24
N SER A 48 -4.85 -5.23 -4.48
CA SER A 48 -4.35 -5.76 -5.76
C SER A 48 -4.43 -7.28 -6.03
N ASN A 49 -5.55 -7.66 -6.68
CA ASN A 49 -5.53 -8.73 -7.67
C ASN A 49 -4.61 -8.28 -8.83
N ASN A 50 -3.34 -8.68 -8.79
CA ASN A 50 -2.35 -8.45 -9.84
C ASN A 50 -2.67 -9.27 -11.11
N THR A 51 -3.81 -9.01 -11.75
CA THR A 51 -4.16 -9.58 -13.06
C THR A 51 -3.17 -9.16 -14.14
N GLY A 52 -2.48 -8.02 -13.99
CA GLY A 52 -1.46 -7.54 -14.96
C GLY A 52 -0.17 -8.37 -15.01
N LEU A 53 0.41 -8.73 -13.85
CA LEU A 53 1.66 -9.48 -13.79
C LEU A 53 1.50 -10.94 -14.27
N ASN A 54 0.36 -11.56 -13.94
CA ASN A 54 0.07 -12.93 -14.34
C ASN A 54 -0.14 -13.06 -15.86
N GLN A 55 -0.71 -12.03 -16.51
CA GLN A 55 -0.86 -12.00 -17.96
C GLN A 55 0.49 -11.85 -18.68
N ILE A 56 1.40 -11.03 -18.15
CA ILE A 56 2.75 -10.87 -18.70
C ILE A 56 3.54 -12.18 -18.54
N ILE A 57 3.54 -12.81 -17.36
CA ILE A 57 4.26 -14.06 -17.10
C ILE A 57 3.75 -15.21 -17.98
N ASN A 58 2.44 -15.32 -18.17
CA ASN A 58 1.85 -16.34 -19.05
C ASN A 58 2.19 -16.09 -20.53
N SER A 59 2.35 -14.83 -20.94
CA SER A 59 2.75 -14.45 -22.31
C SER A 59 4.24 -14.71 -22.57
N VAL A 60 5.11 -14.50 -21.58
CA VAL A 60 6.54 -14.90 -21.61
C VAL A 60 6.66 -16.42 -21.72
N LYS A 61 5.94 -17.16 -20.86
CA LYS A 61 6.02 -18.62 -20.76
C LYS A 61 5.51 -19.33 -22.02
N ASN A 62 4.55 -18.73 -22.72
CA ASN A 62 4.02 -19.23 -23.99
C ASN A 62 4.79 -18.72 -25.21
N GLY A 63 5.94 -18.05 -25.04
CA GLY A 63 6.84 -17.67 -26.14
C GLY A 63 6.29 -16.62 -27.11
N ASN A 64 5.24 -15.88 -26.73
CA ASN A 64 4.55 -14.93 -27.62
C ASN A 64 5.02 -13.48 -27.46
N ILE A 65 6.21 -13.24 -26.90
CA ILE A 65 6.75 -11.89 -26.79
C ILE A 65 7.44 -11.51 -28.09
N LYS A 66 6.71 -10.77 -28.92
CA LYS A 66 7.36 -9.82 -29.84
C LYS A 66 7.79 -8.64 -28.99
N THR A 67 9.11 -8.46 -28.85
CA THR A 67 9.69 -7.22 -28.34
C THR A 67 9.42 -6.13 -29.37
N GLU A 68 8.25 -5.52 -29.30
CA GLU A 68 8.02 -4.23 -29.91
C GLU A 68 8.34 -3.19 -28.84
N VAL A 69 9.55 -2.62 -28.92
CA VAL A 69 9.86 -1.35 -28.28
C VAL A 69 9.04 -0.30 -29.04
N GLN A 70 7.75 -0.20 -28.71
CA GLN A 70 6.90 0.87 -29.18
C GLN A 70 7.19 2.07 -28.28
N GLY A 71 8.17 2.86 -28.71
CA GLY A 71 8.23 4.25 -28.32
C GLY A 71 7.00 4.94 -28.87
N THR A 72 5.96 5.12 -28.05
CA THR A 72 4.91 6.07 -28.33
C THR A 72 5.41 7.45 -27.93
N THR A 73 5.97 8.14 -28.91
CA THR A 73 6.11 9.59 -28.90
C THR A 73 4.70 10.17 -29.06
N ASP A 74 3.90 10.14 -28.00
CA ASP A 74 2.72 10.99 -27.95
C ASP A 74 3.17 12.34 -27.43
N THR A 75 3.15 13.31 -28.34
CA THR A 75 3.41 14.72 -28.04
C THR A 75 2.20 15.28 -27.29
N SER A 76 1.93 14.74 -26.09
CA SER A 76 1.07 15.39 -25.12
C SER A 76 1.96 16.40 -24.41
N GLN A 77 1.60 17.68 -24.50
CA GLN A 77 2.28 18.73 -23.75
C GLN A 77 2.41 18.26 -22.30
N ALA A 78 3.63 18.03 -21.83
CA ALA A 78 3.88 17.54 -20.49
C ALA A 78 3.15 18.45 -19.50
N ILE A 79 2.03 17.96 -18.96
CA ILE A 79 1.22 18.72 -18.02
C ILE A 79 2.10 18.86 -16.78
N LYS A 80 2.44 20.11 -16.45
CA LYS A 80 3.22 20.40 -15.26
C LYS A 80 2.30 20.85 -14.15
N VAL A 81 2.51 20.32 -12.96
CA VAL A 81 1.80 20.73 -11.74
C VAL A 81 2.80 21.29 -10.74
N GLU A 82 2.39 22.31 -10.00
CA GLU A 82 3.16 22.80 -8.88
C GLU A 82 2.80 22.05 -7.59
N VAL A 83 3.83 21.74 -6.81
CA VAL A 83 3.71 21.17 -5.47
C VAL A 83 3.22 22.26 -4.52
N LEU A 84 2.08 22.04 -3.85
CA LEU A 84 1.59 23.00 -2.86
C LEU A 84 2.35 22.87 -1.54
N SER A 85 2.20 23.86 -0.66
CA SER A 85 2.91 23.87 0.62
C SER A 85 2.48 22.70 1.50
N GLY A 86 3.44 21.87 1.91
CA GLY A 86 3.20 20.67 2.73
C GLY A 86 2.71 19.45 1.94
N GLU A 87 2.57 19.53 0.62
CA GLU A 87 2.26 18.35 -0.21
C GLU A 87 3.50 17.49 -0.45
N GLY A 88 3.34 16.18 -0.30
CA GLY A 88 4.29 15.17 -0.77
C GLY A 88 3.87 14.62 -2.14
N LEU A 89 4.76 13.81 -2.73
CA LEU A 89 4.56 13.29 -4.09
C LEU A 89 3.30 12.44 -4.22
N TRP A 90 2.94 11.73 -3.14
CA TRP A 90 1.70 10.97 -3.03
C TRP A 90 0.46 11.87 -3.13
N GLN A 91 0.42 12.97 -2.38
CA GLN A 91 -0.72 13.89 -2.38
C GLN A 91 -0.88 14.59 -3.74
N VAL A 92 0.24 14.93 -4.40
CA VAL A 92 0.20 15.46 -5.76
C VAL A 92 -0.39 14.43 -6.72
N ALA A 93 0.06 13.18 -6.66
CA ALA A 93 -0.46 12.09 -7.48
C ALA A 93 -1.95 11.82 -7.23
N GLU A 94 -2.40 11.79 -5.97
CA GLU A 94 -3.81 11.65 -5.61
C GLU A 94 -4.65 12.81 -6.16
N ARG A 95 -4.15 14.04 -6.08
CA ARG A 95 -4.85 15.24 -6.58
C ARG A 95 -4.96 15.29 -8.11
N VAL A 96 -3.91 14.91 -8.84
CA VAL A 96 -3.88 15.05 -10.31
C VAL A 96 -4.30 13.78 -11.05
N CYS A 97 -3.99 12.60 -10.51
CA CYS A 97 -4.31 11.31 -11.10
C CYS A 97 -5.53 10.65 -10.45
N GLY A 98 -6.04 11.20 -9.33
CA GLY A 98 -7.13 10.59 -8.55
C GLY A 98 -6.69 9.39 -7.71
N ASP A 99 -5.43 8.99 -7.79
CA ASP A 99 -4.86 7.81 -7.13
C ASP A 99 -3.42 8.10 -6.70
N GLY A 100 -3.19 8.08 -5.39
CA GLY A 100 -1.87 8.32 -4.80
C GLY A 100 -0.84 7.26 -5.16
N GLU A 101 -1.24 6.03 -5.50
CA GLU A 101 -0.31 4.95 -5.92
C GLU A 101 0.45 5.30 -7.21
N LYS A 102 -0.06 6.27 -7.99
CA LYS A 102 0.58 6.77 -9.21
C LYS A 102 1.82 7.63 -8.95
N TYR A 103 2.15 7.92 -7.68
CA TYR A 103 3.39 8.63 -7.33
C TYR A 103 4.65 7.97 -7.91
N ASN A 104 4.64 6.64 -8.11
CA ASN A 104 5.76 5.90 -8.69
C ASN A 104 6.05 6.33 -10.14
N TYR A 105 5.01 6.47 -10.96
CA TYR A 105 5.14 6.93 -12.35
C TYR A 105 5.60 8.39 -12.40
N MET A 106 5.03 9.23 -11.53
CA MET A 106 5.43 10.62 -11.40
C MET A 106 6.88 10.77 -10.93
N ALA A 107 7.33 9.93 -10.00
CA ALA A 107 8.72 9.91 -9.55
C ALA A 107 9.67 9.58 -10.71
N LEU A 108 9.35 8.53 -11.47
CA LEU A 108 10.13 8.11 -12.64
C LEU A 108 10.19 9.21 -13.71
N ALA A 109 9.06 9.83 -14.04
CA ALA A 109 9.00 10.91 -15.03
C ALA A 109 9.82 12.15 -14.63
N ASN A 110 10.03 12.38 -13.33
CA ASN A 110 10.79 13.52 -12.79
C ASN A 110 12.19 13.15 -12.30
N ASN A 111 12.66 11.91 -12.55
CA ASN A 111 13.93 11.38 -12.03
C ASN A 111 14.09 11.55 -10.50
N LEU A 112 12.99 11.38 -9.77
CA LEU A 112 12.95 11.41 -8.31
C LEU A 112 13.07 9.98 -7.77
N ASN A 113 13.85 9.81 -6.70
CA ASN A 113 13.95 8.56 -5.96
C ASN A 113 12.90 8.52 -4.83
N LEU A 114 12.70 7.35 -4.23
CA LEU A 114 11.85 7.15 -3.03
C LEU A 114 12.18 8.10 -1.86
N TRP A 115 13.44 8.53 -1.77
CA TRP A 115 13.94 9.43 -0.73
C TRP A 115 14.03 10.89 -1.17
N SER A 116 13.66 11.20 -2.41
CA SER A 116 13.74 12.55 -2.93
C SER A 116 12.68 13.41 -2.27
N GLU A 117 13.12 14.35 -1.45
CA GLU A 117 12.25 15.40 -0.93
C GLU A 117 11.83 16.33 -2.06
N ILE A 118 10.52 16.57 -2.17
CA ILE A 118 9.96 17.60 -3.04
C ILE A 118 9.64 18.85 -2.21
N LYS A 119 9.86 20.03 -2.79
CA LYS A 119 9.62 21.31 -2.11
C LYS A 119 8.38 22.00 -2.65
N SER A 120 7.73 22.79 -1.80
CA SER A 120 6.64 23.68 -2.22
C SER A 120 7.10 24.58 -3.39
N GLY A 121 6.27 24.73 -4.41
CA GLY A 121 6.56 25.49 -5.62
C GLY A 121 7.43 24.76 -6.65
N GLN A 122 7.81 23.51 -6.39
CA GLN A 122 8.50 22.69 -7.38
C GLN A 122 7.52 22.29 -8.49
N SER A 123 7.94 22.46 -9.75
CA SER A 123 7.16 22.05 -10.92
C SER A 123 7.49 20.59 -11.26
N LEU A 124 6.47 19.73 -11.27
CA LEU A 124 6.57 18.31 -11.58
C LEU A 124 5.82 17.99 -12.86
N VAL A 125 6.42 17.15 -13.70
CA VAL A 125 5.76 16.53 -14.85
C VAL A 125 4.76 15.51 -14.32
N VAL A 126 3.49 15.64 -14.73
CA VAL A 126 2.44 14.70 -14.38
C VAL A 126 2.54 13.49 -15.29
N ASP A 127 2.78 12.33 -14.69
CA ASP A 127 2.65 11.02 -15.32
C ASP A 127 1.83 10.11 -14.40
N CYS A 128 0.65 9.71 -14.87
CA CYS A 128 -0.27 8.83 -14.14
C CYS A 128 -0.11 7.36 -14.54
N GLY A 129 0.88 7.04 -15.37
CA GLY A 129 1.06 5.73 -15.98
C GLY A 129 -0.05 5.39 -16.97
N PRO A 130 -0.09 4.14 -17.46
CA PRO A 130 -1.14 3.72 -18.40
C PRO A 130 -2.52 3.85 -17.76
N SER A 131 -3.44 4.47 -18.50
CA SER A 131 -4.87 4.45 -18.20
C SER A 131 -5.42 3.06 -18.52
N ASN A 132 -5.91 2.36 -17.49
CA ASN A 132 -6.59 1.07 -17.66
C ASN A 132 -7.98 1.25 -18.26
#